data_AF-A0A4R0EHL9-F1
#
_entry.id   AF-A0A4R0EHL9-F1
#
_cell.length_a   1.000
_cell.length_b   1.000
_cell.length_c   1.000
_cell.angle_alpha   90.00
_cell.angle_beta   90.00
_cell.angle_gamma   90.00
#
_symmetry.space_group_name_H-M   'P 1'
#
loop_
_entity.id
_entity.type
_entity.pdbx_description
1 polymer ?
#
loop_
_entity_poly.entity_id
_entity_poly.type
_entity_poly.pdbx_seq_one_letter_code
_entity_poly.pdbx_strand_id
1 'polypeptide(L)' 'MFNSTELFCVIDDFFLKFEATYWKFLKQCHHSVRIRPAHLTISEICFIAIWYKCS' A
#
# COMPACT_ATOMS: atom_id res chain seq x y z
N MET A 1 -2.63 10.55 19.91
CA MET A 1 -2.30 9.11 19.77
C MET A 1 -2.78 8.72 18.39
N PHE A 2 -1.87 8.39 17.48
CA PHE A 2 -2.25 8.08 16.11
C PHE A 2 -2.93 6.70 16.11
N ASN A 3 -4.18 6.60 15.63
CA ASN A 3 -4.96 5.37 15.66
C ASN A 3 -4.57 4.47 14.49
N SER A 4 -3.69 3.50 14.74
CA SER A 4 -3.21 2.52 13.75
C SER A 4 -4.35 1.78 13.07
N THR A 5 -5.37 1.40 13.82
CA THR A 5 -6.53 0.68 13.28
C THR A 5 -7.29 1.54 12.29
N GLU A 6 -7.58 2.79 12.64
CA GLU A 6 -8.31 3.71 11.76
C GLU A 6 -7.52 4.05 10.50
N LEU A 7 -6.20 4.26 10.62
CA LEU A 7 -5.35 4.44 9.45
C LEU A 7 -5.37 3.21 8.54
N PHE A 8 -5.23 2.01 9.12
CA PHE A 8 -5.26 0.79 8.32
C PHE A 8 -6.60 0.63 7.60
N CYS A 9 -7.72 0.85 8.29
CA CYS A 9 -9.06 0.79 7.67
C CYS A 9 -9.20 1.76 6.49
N VAL A 10 -8.74 3.02 6.64
CA VAL A 10 -8.79 4.01 5.54
C VAL A 10 -7.95 3.55 4.34
N ILE A 11 -6.78 2.99 4.59
CA ILE A 11 -5.89 2.47 3.54
C ILE A 11 -6.53 1.26 2.85
N ASP A 12 -7.08 0.32 3.62
CA ASP A 12 -7.69 -0.89 3.09
C ASP A 12 -8.94 -0.58 2.25
N ASP A 13 -9.81 0.31 2.74
CA ASP A 13 -10.99 0.80 2.01
C ASP A 13 -10.63 1.47 0.68
N PHE A 14 -9.49 2.17 0.63
CA PHE A 14 -8.97 2.73 -0.61
C PHE A 14 -8.55 1.61 -1.58
N PHE A 15 -7.78 0.63 -1.12
CA PHE A 15 -7.28 -0.44 -1.99
C PHE A 15 -8.39 -1.39 -2.47
N LEU A 16 -9.45 -1.59 -1.69
CA LEU A 16 -10.66 -2.32 -2.14
C LEU A 16 -11.21 -1.79 -3.47
N LYS A 17 -11.08 -0.49 -3.75
CA LYS A 17 -11.58 0.13 -4.99
C LYS A 17 -10.49 0.40 -6.02
N PHE A 18 -9.28 0.71 -5.57
CA PHE A 18 -8.24 1.31 -6.43
C PHE A 18 -7.01 0.43 -6.65
N GLU A 19 -6.93 -0.76 -6.07
CA GLU A 19 -5.74 -1.62 -6.17
C GLU A 19 -5.34 -1.92 -7.62
N ALA A 20 -6.28 -2.27 -8.49
CA ALA A 20 -5.98 -2.53 -9.91
C ALA A 20 -5.39 -1.31 -10.62
N THR A 21 -5.92 -0.12 -10.33
CA THR A 21 -5.44 1.16 -10.86
C THR A 21 -4.04 1.47 -10.33
N TYR A 22 -3.79 1.24 -9.05
CA TYR A 22 -2.49 1.42 -8.42
C TYR A 22 -1.44 0.49 -9.03
N TRP A 23 -1.77 -0.79 -9.26
CA TRP A 23 -0.91 -1.71 -9.99
C TRP A 23 -0.57 -1.22 -11.39
N LYS A 24 -1.54 -0.67 -12.12
CA LYS A 24 -1.32 -0.11 -13.45
C LYS A 24 -0.38 1.10 -13.41
N PHE A 25 -0.57 1.97 -12.43
CA PHE A 25 0.32 3.11 -12.18
C PHE A 25 1.75 2.64 -11.87
N LEU A 26 1.93 1.69 -10.95
CA LEU A 26 3.24 1.13 -10.61
C LEU A 26 3.98 0.53 -11.82
N LYS A 27 3.23 -0.16 -12.70
CA LYS A 27 3.78 -0.66 -13.96
C LYS A 27 4.17 0.49 -14.88
N GLN A 28 3.34 1.53 -15.01
CA GLN A 28 3.66 2.67 -15.88
C GLN A 28 4.85 3.49 -15.38
N CYS A 29 5.03 3.59 -14.06
CA CYS A 29 6.13 4.32 -13.44
C CYS A 29 7.49 3.60 -13.50
N HIS A 30 7.65 2.53 -14.29
CA HIS A 30 8.82 1.65 -14.32
C HIS A 30 10.17 2.29 -13.91
N HIS A 31 10.55 1.98 -12.66
CA HIS A 31 11.93 1.74 -12.22
C HIS A 31 12.00 0.42 -11.42
N SER A 32 11.05 -0.51 -11.61
CA SER A 32 11.02 -1.77 -10.86
C SER A 32 11.85 -2.85 -11.56
N VAL A 33 13.01 -3.16 -10.95
CA VAL A 33 14.05 -4.07 -11.46
C VAL A 33 13.75 -5.54 -11.09
N ARG A 34 12.83 -5.79 -10.15
CA ARG A 34 12.52 -7.16 -9.67
C ARG A 34 11.08 -7.28 -9.18
N ILE A 35 10.36 -8.25 -9.73
CA ILE A 35 9.07 -8.71 -9.20
C ILE A 35 9.37 -9.88 -8.26
N ARG A 36 8.96 -9.76 -7.00
CA ARG A 36 8.98 -10.85 -6.02
C ARG A 36 7.54 -11.11 -5.55
N PRO A 37 7.17 -12.36 -5.26
CA PRO A 37 5.90 -12.62 -4.59
C PRO A 37 5.94 -11.92 -3.22
N ALA A 38 4.96 -11.05 -2.98
CA ALA A 38 4.76 -10.46 -1.67
C ALA A 38 3.86 -11.39 -0.85
N HIS A 39 4.21 -11.61 0.41
CA HIS A 39 3.33 -12.27 1.37
C HIS A 39 2.28 -11.31 1.97
N LEU A 40 2.47 -10.01 1.75
CA LEU A 40 1.60 -8.94 2.24
C LEU A 40 0.79 -8.34 1.09
N THR A 41 -0.41 -7.89 1.40
CA THR A 41 -1.25 -7.09 0.49
C THR A 41 -0.64 -5.71 0.28
N ILE A 42 -1.08 -4.99 -0.77
CA ILE A 42 -0.63 -3.60 -0.97
C ILE A 42 -1.07 -2.70 0.19
N SER A 43 -2.28 -2.89 0.73
CA SER A 43 -2.77 -2.10 1.86
C SER A 43 -1.85 -2.27 3.08
N GLU A 44 -1.42 -3.49 3.39
CA GLU A 44 -0.45 -3.78 4.45
C GLU A 44 0.91 -3.12 4.20
N ILE A 45 1.44 -3.23 2.97
CA ILE A 45 2.72 -2.61 2.60
C ILE A 45 2.66 -1.09 2.74
N CYS A 46 1.60 -0.47 2.23
CA CYS A 46 1.38 0.98 2.32
C CYS A 46 1.18 1.43 3.76
N PHE A 47 0.43 0.68 4.57
CA PHE A 47 0.26 0.95 5.97
C PHE A 47 1.58 0.95 6.73
N ILE A 48 2.43 -0.07 6.55
CA ILE A 48 3.76 -0.13 7.19
C ILE A 48 4.62 1.06 6.76
N ALA A 49 4.63 1.41 5.47
CA ALA A 49 5.43 2.52 4.96
C ALA A 49 4.99 3.88 5.52
N ILE A 50 3.68 4.13 5.57
CA ILE A 50 3.10 5.36 6.13
C ILE A 50 3.32 5.42 7.64
N TRP A 51 3.05 4.31 8.34
CA TRP A 51 3.24 4.19 9.78
C TRP A 51 4.68 4.47 10.19
N TYR A 52 5.65 3.90 9.46
CA TYR A 52 7.07 4.13 9.70
C TYR A 52 7.47 5.60 9.47
N LYS A 53 6.88 6.28 8.49
CA LYS A 53 7.13 7.72 8.26
C LYS A 53 6.49 8.64 9.29
N CYS A 54 5.37 8.22 9.89
CA CYS A 54 4.61 9.01 10.86
C CYS A 54 5.00 8.72 12.32
N SER A 55 5.90 7.76 12.56
CA SER A 55 6.52 7.45 13.85
C SER A 55 7.84 8.20 14.00
#